data_AF-A0A7C2K5D5-F1
#
_entry.id   AF-A0A7C2K5D5-F1
#
_cell.length_a   1.000
_cell.length_b   1.000
_cell.length_c   1.000
_cell.angle_alpha   90.00
_cell.angle_beta   90.00
_cell.angle_gamma   90.00
#
_symmetry.space_group_name_H-M   'P 1'
#
loop_
_entity.id
_entity.type
_entity.pdbx_description
1 polymer ?
#
loop_
_entity_poly.entity_id
_entity_poly.type
_entity_poly.pdbx_seq_one_letter_code
_entity_poly.pdbx_strand_id
1 'polypeptide(L)'
;MPLQLSTKSAPKLFQEFTDTYTLSEEGFAKILGEILHFSIELFIENGIFSQEKFDQNIINDLIERALRKYPDPLPNRSKIISEAQNLLNNFFKNREMVEEIRELLLKAKNILIEPQAYFHEKQEILRPDILVISLKEVILIEIKLRASDYSEEQVTEYIRLQKNLFPNYPLRVYLLTIEPPALKEILREGKEEERYAEKLSHSTQLSLFG
;
A
#
# COMPACT_ATOMS: atom_id res chain seq x y z
N MET A 1 -17.36 52.16 2.94
CA MET A 1 -16.93 51.43 1.74
C MET A 1 -16.17 50.18 2.19
N PRO A 2 -16.55 48.98 1.73
CA PRO A 2 -15.98 47.73 2.24
C PRO A 2 -14.62 47.42 1.58
N LEU A 3 -13.70 46.91 2.40
CA LEU A 3 -12.39 46.42 2.01
C LEU A 3 -12.54 45.18 1.11
N GLN A 4 -12.07 45.29 -0.14
CA GLN A 4 -11.96 44.16 -1.06
C GLN A 4 -10.81 43.25 -0.60
N LEU A 5 -11.14 42.05 -0.13
CA LEU A 5 -10.19 40.96 0.06
C LEU A 5 -9.79 40.42 -1.33
N SER A 6 -8.59 40.78 -1.76
CA SER A 6 -7.91 40.19 -2.91
C SER A 6 -7.58 38.72 -2.56
N THR A 7 -8.40 37.79 -3.03
CA THR A 7 -8.06 36.37 -3.06
C THR A 7 -7.00 36.12 -4.13
N LYS A 8 -5.73 36.25 -3.78
CA LYS A 8 -4.64 35.68 -4.57
C LYS A 8 -4.73 34.16 -4.47
N SER A 9 -5.48 33.53 -5.36
CA SER A 9 -5.35 32.10 -5.61
C SER A 9 -3.94 31.83 -6.12
N ALA A 10 -3.26 30.87 -5.51
CA ALA A 10 -1.98 30.36 -6.00
C ALA A 10 -2.15 29.91 -7.47
N PRO A 11 -1.14 30.10 -8.33
CA PRO A 11 -1.23 29.67 -9.71
C PRO A 11 -1.35 28.13 -9.74
N LYS A 12 -2.51 27.63 -10.17
CA LYS A 12 -2.64 26.24 -10.58
C LYS A 12 -1.79 26.07 -11.83
N LEU A 13 -0.74 25.26 -11.73
CA LEU A 13 -0.02 24.74 -12.89
C LEU A 13 -0.98 23.84 -13.67
N PHE A 14 -1.73 24.43 -14.59
CA PHE A 14 -2.42 23.69 -15.64
C PHE A 14 -1.38 23.37 -16.70
N GLN A 15 -0.88 22.14 -16.71
CA GLN A 15 -0.25 21.61 -17.92
C GLN A 15 -1.36 21.41 -18.96
N GLU A 16 -1.37 22.25 -19.99
CA GLU A 16 -2.11 21.97 -21.21
C GLU A 16 -1.46 20.76 -21.90
N PHE A 17 -2.10 19.59 -21.81
CA PHE A 17 -1.73 18.43 -22.62
C PHE A 17 -2.33 18.57 -24.01
N THR A 18 -1.74 19.44 -24.82
CA THR A 18 -1.91 19.40 -26.27
C THR A 18 -0.95 18.36 -26.82
N ASP A 19 -1.46 17.15 -27.08
CA ASP A 19 -1.12 16.29 -28.22
C ASP A 19 -1.66 14.88 -27.97
N THR A 20 -2.44 14.36 -28.93
CA THR A 20 -2.85 12.95 -28.99
C THR A 20 -1.65 12.06 -29.27
N TYR A 21 -0.82 11.80 -28.26
CA TYR A 21 0.22 10.78 -28.33
C TYR A 21 -0.35 9.42 -27.93
N THR A 22 -0.15 8.42 -28.78
CA THR A 22 -0.18 7.02 -28.35
C THR A 22 0.80 6.85 -27.19
N LEU A 23 0.29 6.44 -26.03
CA LEU A 23 1.10 6.17 -24.84
C LEU A 23 2.16 5.10 -25.18
N SER A 24 3.43 5.36 -24.86
CA SER A 24 4.46 4.32 -24.94
C SER A 24 4.10 3.14 -24.02
N GLU A 25 4.66 1.96 -24.28
CA GLU A 25 4.44 0.80 -23.40
C GLU A 25 4.85 1.08 -21.95
N GLU A 26 5.96 1.80 -21.76
CA GLU A 26 6.43 2.27 -20.45
C GLU A 26 5.42 3.23 -19.79
N GLY A 27 4.86 4.16 -20.56
CA GLY A 27 3.81 5.06 -20.07
C GLY A 27 2.53 4.30 -19.70
N PHE A 28 2.16 3.29 -20.47
CA PHE A 28 1.01 2.43 -20.17
C PHE A 28 1.19 1.66 -18.88
N ALA A 29 2.33 0.98 -18.72
CA ALA A 29 2.64 0.22 -17.52
C ALA A 29 2.64 1.12 -16.28
N LYS A 30 3.20 2.34 -16.40
CA LYS A 30 3.20 3.32 -15.31
C LYS A 30 1.78 3.73 -14.90
N ILE A 31 0.95 4.18 -15.85
CA ILE A 31 -0.42 4.62 -15.54
C ILE A 31 -1.25 3.45 -14.99
N LEU A 32 -1.15 2.27 -15.57
CA LEU A 32 -1.82 1.08 -15.07
C LEU A 32 -1.40 0.76 -13.63
N GLY A 33 -0.09 0.80 -13.34
CA GLY A 33 0.45 0.59 -11.99
C GLY A 33 -0.09 1.60 -10.99
N GLU A 34 -0.12 2.89 -11.33
CA GLU A 34 -0.64 3.95 -10.47
C GLU A 34 -2.16 3.79 -10.24
N ILE A 35 -2.94 3.46 -11.28
CA ILE A 35 -4.39 3.17 -11.14
C ILE A 35 -4.65 1.99 -10.20
N LEU A 36 -3.88 0.92 -10.33
CA LEU A 36 -3.99 -0.25 -9.49
C LEU A 36 -3.61 0.07 -8.04
N HIS A 37 -2.51 0.79 -7.84
CA HIS A 37 -2.06 1.25 -6.53
C HIS A 37 -3.16 2.05 -5.82
N PHE A 38 -3.70 3.08 -6.48
CA PHE A 38 -4.78 3.89 -5.93
C PHE A 38 -6.07 3.11 -5.68
N SER A 39 -6.36 2.10 -6.50
CA SER A 39 -7.51 1.23 -6.28
C SER A 39 -7.38 0.42 -4.99
N ILE A 40 -6.18 -0.07 -4.67
CA ILE A 40 -5.91 -0.79 -3.41
C ILE A 40 -5.94 0.16 -2.21
N GLU A 41 -5.39 1.37 -2.33
CA GLU A 41 -5.53 2.40 -1.30
C GLU A 41 -7.00 2.68 -0.98
N LEU A 42 -7.82 2.91 -2.01
CA LEU A 42 -9.26 3.16 -1.85
C LEU A 42 -9.99 1.95 -1.24
N PHE A 43 -9.59 0.73 -1.61
CA PHE A 43 -10.11 -0.49 -1.00
C PHE A 43 -9.90 -0.50 0.52
N ILE A 44 -8.74 -0.02 0.98
CA ILE A 44 -8.39 0.03 2.40
C ILE A 44 -9.01 1.24 3.09
N GLU A 45 -8.86 2.44 2.54
CA GLU A 45 -9.36 3.70 3.08
C GLU A 45 -10.87 3.67 3.33
N ASN A 46 -11.65 3.11 2.38
CA ASN A 46 -13.10 3.06 2.49
C ASN A 46 -13.61 1.87 3.32
N GLY A 47 -12.73 1.11 3.96
CA GLY A 47 -13.12 -0.03 4.78
C GLY A 47 -13.70 -1.22 3.99
N ILE A 48 -13.52 -1.26 2.67
CA ILE A 48 -14.12 -2.28 1.79
C ILE A 48 -13.58 -3.67 2.16
N PHE A 49 -12.34 -3.76 2.66
CA PHE A 49 -11.75 -5.00 3.18
C PHE A 49 -12.59 -5.73 4.23
N SER A 50 -13.50 -5.05 4.93
CA SER A 50 -14.41 -5.66 5.91
C SER A 50 -15.57 -6.45 5.29
N GLN A 51 -15.81 -6.32 3.98
CA GLN A 51 -16.90 -7.02 3.28
C GLN A 51 -16.52 -8.48 3.02
N GLU A 52 -17.51 -9.38 3.11
CA GLU A 52 -17.30 -10.82 2.86
C GLU A 52 -17.07 -11.16 1.38
N LYS A 53 -17.63 -10.36 0.46
CA LYS A 53 -17.60 -10.62 -0.98
C LYS A 53 -17.26 -9.36 -1.75
N PHE A 54 -16.39 -9.52 -2.74
CA PHE A 54 -16.02 -8.48 -3.69
C PHE A 54 -16.65 -8.81 -5.03
N ASP A 55 -17.61 -8.00 -5.46
CA ASP A 55 -18.25 -8.15 -6.76
C ASP A 55 -17.60 -7.21 -7.80
N GLN A 56 -18.03 -7.37 -9.05
CA GLN A 56 -17.51 -6.56 -10.15
C GLN A 56 -17.86 -5.07 -10.01
N ASN A 57 -18.94 -4.73 -9.30
CA ASN A 57 -19.34 -3.33 -9.13
C ASN A 57 -18.35 -2.60 -8.22
N ILE A 58 -17.89 -3.25 -7.15
CA ILE A 58 -16.84 -2.72 -6.27
C ILE A 58 -15.56 -2.48 -7.06
N ILE A 59 -15.12 -3.45 -7.87
CA ILE A 59 -13.91 -3.32 -8.70
C ILE A 59 -14.06 -2.14 -9.67
N ASN A 60 -15.22 -1.99 -10.30
CA ASN A 60 -15.49 -0.90 -11.23
C ASN A 60 -15.47 0.47 -10.54
N ASP A 61 -16.07 0.59 -9.35
CA ASP A 61 -16.05 1.84 -8.56
C ASP A 61 -14.62 2.24 -8.18
N LEU A 62 -13.81 1.29 -7.70
CA LEU A 62 -12.41 1.53 -7.34
C LEU A 62 -11.62 2.08 -8.53
N ILE A 63 -11.73 1.43 -9.70
CA ILE A 63 -11.04 1.84 -10.93
C ILE A 63 -11.54 3.22 -11.39
N GLU A 64 -12.86 3.46 -11.38
CA GLU A 64 -13.42 4.74 -11.81
C GLU A 64 -12.92 5.88 -10.92
N ARG A 65 -12.89 5.67 -9.60
CA ARG A 65 -12.38 6.65 -8.64
C ARG A 65 -10.88 6.88 -8.80
N ALA A 66 -10.09 5.83 -9.03
CA ALA A 66 -8.66 5.96 -9.32
C ALA A 66 -8.42 6.78 -10.62
N LEU A 67 -9.24 6.54 -11.66
CA LEU A 67 -9.15 7.25 -12.94
C LEU A 67 -9.44 8.75 -12.83
N ARG A 68 -10.21 9.21 -11.84
CA ARG A 68 -10.46 10.66 -11.63
C ARG A 68 -9.19 11.45 -11.33
N LYS A 69 -8.10 10.79 -10.92
CA LYS A 69 -6.78 11.42 -10.75
C LYS A 69 -6.10 11.75 -12.09
N TYR A 70 -6.58 11.20 -13.21
CA TYR A 70 -6.05 11.45 -14.56
C TYR A 70 -7.04 12.32 -15.34
N PRO A 71 -6.68 13.58 -15.67
CA PRO A 71 -7.54 14.41 -16.51
C PRO A 71 -7.65 13.83 -17.92
N ASP A 72 -8.82 13.95 -18.53
CA ASP A 72 -9.02 13.59 -19.93
C ASP A 72 -8.30 14.59 -20.87
N PRO A 73 -7.82 14.15 -22.06
CA PRO A 73 -7.93 12.80 -22.59
C PRO A 73 -6.82 11.86 -22.09
N LEU A 74 -7.18 10.70 -21.54
CA LEU A 74 -6.25 9.61 -21.24
C LEU A 74 -6.13 8.65 -22.44
N PRO A 75 -4.97 8.56 -23.11
CA PRO A 75 -4.79 7.62 -24.21
C PRO A 75 -4.98 6.17 -23.75
N ASN A 76 -5.59 5.33 -24.60
CA ASN A 76 -5.85 3.91 -24.32
C ASN A 76 -6.67 3.65 -23.03
N ARG A 77 -7.50 4.61 -22.58
CA ARG A 77 -8.32 4.49 -21.37
C ARG A 77 -9.12 3.18 -21.29
N SER A 78 -9.74 2.74 -22.39
CA SER A 78 -10.49 1.47 -22.42
C SER A 78 -9.60 0.25 -22.15
N LYS A 79 -8.38 0.25 -22.69
CA LYS A 79 -7.39 -0.80 -22.43
C LYS A 79 -6.92 -0.77 -20.98
N ILE A 80 -6.61 0.41 -20.43
CA ILE A 80 -6.23 0.57 -19.01
C ILE A 80 -7.32 0.03 -18.10
N ILE A 81 -8.59 0.39 -18.36
CA ILE A 81 -9.73 -0.11 -17.59
C ILE A 81 -9.80 -1.64 -17.66
N SER A 82 -9.72 -2.22 -18.86
CA SER A 82 -9.82 -3.66 -19.06
C SER A 82 -8.71 -4.43 -18.34
N GLU A 83 -7.46 -3.95 -18.41
CA GLU A 83 -6.33 -4.59 -17.73
C GLU A 83 -6.43 -4.43 -16.21
N ALA A 84 -6.79 -3.23 -15.72
CA ALA A 84 -6.99 -3.00 -14.29
C ALA A 84 -8.10 -3.89 -13.71
N GLN A 85 -9.21 -4.05 -14.44
CA GLN A 85 -10.30 -4.95 -14.06
C GLN A 85 -9.82 -6.39 -13.97
N ASN A 86 -9.03 -6.87 -14.94
CA ASN A 86 -8.52 -8.24 -14.94
C ASN A 86 -7.60 -8.48 -13.73
N LEU A 87 -6.64 -7.57 -13.50
CA LEU A 87 -5.67 -7.68 -12.41
C LEU A 87 -6.34 -7.59 -11.03
N LEU A 88 -7.25 -6.64 -10.82
CA LEU A 88 -8.01 -6.55 -9.57
C LEU A 88 -8.94 -7.75 -9.37
N ASN A 89 -9.54 -8.29 -10.42
CA ASN A 89 -10.30 -9.53 -10.31
C ASN A 89 -9.43 -10.69 -9.82
N ASN A 90 -8.22 -10.84 -10.35
CA ASN A 90 -7.30 -11.87 -9.91
C ASN A 90 -6.84 -11.64 -8.46
N PHE A 91 -6.57 -10.37 -8.12
CA PHE A 91 -6.25 -9.95 -6.76
C PHE A 91 -7.35 -10.34 -5.76
N PHE A 92 -8.60 -9.94 -5.99
CA PHE A 92 -9.71 -10.23 -5.07
C PHE A 92 -10.17 -11.69 -5.08
N LYS A 93 -9.86 -12.45 -6.14
CA LYS A 93 -10.09 -13.91 -6.18
C LYS A 93 -9.12 -14.69 -5.30
N ASN A 94 -7.94 -14.15 -5.01
CA ASN A 94 -6.99 -14.77 -4.09
C ASN A 94 -7.49 -14.62 -2.64
N ARG A 95 -8.34 -15.55 -2.21
CA ARG A 95 -9.00 -15.50 -0.88
C ARG A 95 -8.03 -15.53 0.28
N GLU A 96 -6.96 -16.31 0.18
CA GLU A 96 -5.96 -16.45 1.25
C GLU A 96 -5.28 -15.11 1.51
N MET A 97 -4.71 -14.50 0.47
CA MET A 97 -4.08 -13.19 0.56
C MET A 97 -5.06 -12.11 1.04
N VAL A 98 -6.29 -12.09 0.52
CA VAL A 98 -7.28 -11.09 0.94
C VAL A 98 -7.68 -11.26 2.41
N GLU A 99 -7.78 -12.50 2.90
CA GLU A 99 -8.04 -12.75 4.32
C GLU A 99 -6.86 -12.30 5.19
N GLU A 100 -5.62 -12.56 4.77
CA GLU A 100 -4.44 -12.06 5.49
C GLU A 100 -4.44 -10.52 5.58
N ILE A 101 -4.72 -9.83 4.47
CA ILE A 101 -4.86 -8.36 4.47
C ILE A 101 -5.95 -7.95 5.46
N ARG A 102 -7.12 -8.59 5.41
CA ARG A 102 -8.24 -8.29 6.31
C ARG A 102 -7.84 -8.47 7.77
N GLU A 103 -7.17 -9.57 8.11
CA GLU A 103 -6.71 -9.83 9.48
C GLU A 103 -5.73 -8.77 9.99
N LEU A 104 -4.82 -8.29 9.14
CA LEU A 104 -3.90 -7.21 9.51
C LEU A 104 -4.66 -5.90 9.78
N LEU A 105 -5.58 -5.54 8.88
CA LEU A 105 -6.32 -4.28 8.96
C LEU A 105 -7.35 -4.27 10.10
N LEU A 106 -7.99 -5.40 10.42
CA LEU A 106 -8.95 -5.49 11.54
C LEU A 106 -8.29 -5.36 12.92
N LYS A 107 -6.99 -5.65 13.05
CA LYS A 107 -6.22 -5.47 14.28
C LYS A 107 -5.76 -4.02 14.49
N ALA A 108 -5.96 -3.16 13.47
CA ALA A 108 -5.49 -1.79 13.49
C ALA A 108 -6.29 -0.93 14.47
N LYS A 109 -5.58 -0.11 15.25
CA LYS A 109 -6.17 1.04 15.93
C LYS A 109 -6.33 2.21 14.95
N ASN A 110 -5.32 2.42 14.10
CA ASN A 110 -5.33 3.43 13.04
C ASN A 110 -4.72 2.85 11.77
N ILE A 111 -5.24 3.26 10.61
CA ILE A 111 -4.67 2.98 9.29
C ILE A 111 -4.40 4.34 8.64
N LEU A 112 -3.17 4.56 8.20
CA LEU A 112 -2.75 5.77 7.48
C LEU A 112 -2.41 5.39 6.04
N ILE A 113 -2.99 6.10 5.08
CA ILE A 113 -2.71 5.94 3.65
C ILE A 113 -1.84 7.10 3.19
N GLU A 114 -0.76 6.79 2.47
CA GLU A 114 0.28 7.72 2.02
C GLU A 114 0.74 8.74 3.10
N PRO A 115 1.01 8.36 4.37
CA PRO A 115 1.45 9.31 5.38
C PRO A 115 2.74 10.01 4.96
N GLN A 116 2.70 11.33 4.87
CA GLN A 116 3.89 12.12 4.56
C GLN A 116 4.65 12.44 5.84
N ALA A 117 5.95 12.18 5.83
CA ALA A 117 6.84 12.54 6.93
C ALA A 117 8.14 13.11 6.39
N TYR A 118 8.56 14.25 6.95
CA TYR A 118 9.84 14.85 6.61
C TYR A 118 10.97 14.12 7.33
N PHE A 119 11.86 13.51 6.57
CA PHE A 119 13.01 12.78 7.09
C PHE A 119 14.24 13.69 7.11
N HIS A 120 14.44 14.34 8.25
CA HIS A 120 15.45 15.39 8.41
C HIS A 120 16.87 14.96 8.01
N GLU A 121 17.24 13.70 8.25
CA GLU A 121 18.58 13.17 7.99
C GLU A 121 18.93 13.14 6.49
N LYS A 122 17.92 13.06 5.61
CA LYS A 122 18.08 13.06 4.16
C LYS A 122 17.52 14.32 3.48
N GLN A 123 16.90 15.20 4.26
CA GLN A 123 16.20 16.40 3.78
C GLN A 123 15.15 16.08 2.70
N GLU A 124 14.44 14.97 2.88
CA GLU A 124 13.44 14.48 1.92
C GLU A 124 12.09 14.21 2.60
N ILE A 125 11.03 14.18 1.80
CA ILE A 125 9.72 13.74 2.25
C ILE A 125 9.61 12.26 1.89
N LEU A 126 9.49 11.43 2.92
CA LEU A 126 9.17 10.01 2.75
C LEU A 126 7.66 9.84 2.83
N ARG A 127 7.13 8.98 1.97
CA ARG A 127 5.71 8.70 1.86
C ARG A 127 5.51 7.19 1.68
N PRO A 128 5.56 6.42 2.77
CA PRO A 128 5.22 5.00 2.73
C PRO A 128 3.75 4.84 2.32
N ASP A 129 3.41 3.74 1.65
CA ASP A 129 2.07 3.58 1.07
C ASP A 129 0.99 3.41 2.15
N ILE A 130 1.17 2.46 3.06
CA ILE A 130 0.19 2.19 4.12
C ILE A 130 0.90 1.90 5.43
N LEU A 131 0.47 2.60 6.49
CA LEU A 131 0.88 2.33 7.86
C LEU A 131 -0.31 1.85 8.69
N VAL A 132 -0.23 0.62 9.19
CA VAL A 132 -1.21 0.01 10.08
C VAL A 132 -0.66 0.03 11.50
N ILE A 133 -1.28 0.82 12.37
CA ILE A 133 -0.83 1.02 13.75
C ILE A 133 -1.78 0.29 14.68
N SER A 134 -1.28 -0.69 15.41
CA SER A 134 -2.03 -1.38 16.47
C SER A 134 -1.52 -0.98 17.85
N LEU A 135 -2.08 -1.58 18.90
CA LEU A 135 -1.57 -1.41 20.27
C LEU A 135 -0.25 -2.18 20.51
N LYS A 136 0.11 -3.13 19.64
CA LYS A 136 1.22 -4.06 19.86
C LYS A 136 2.36 -3.91 18.86
N GLU A 137 2.07 -3.41 17.67
CA GLU A 137 3.00 -3.35 16.55
C GLU A 137 2.60 -2.27 15.55
N VAL A 138 3.60 -1.83 14.79
CA VAL A 138 3.44 -1.01 13.59
C VAL A 138 3.71 -1.91 12.39
N ILE A 139 2.84 -1.84 11.38
CA ILE A 139 2.98 -2.62 10.16
C ILE A 139 3.02 -1.65 8.99
N LEU A 140 4.08 -1.73 8.20
CA LEU A 140 4.21 -1.04 6.92
C LEU A 140 3.79 -2.02 5.82
N ILE A 141 2.89 -1.59 4.94
CA ILE A 141 2.54 -2.34 3.73
C ILE A 141 2.95 -1.48 2.54
N GLU A 142 3.87 -1.99 1.72
CA GLU A 142 4.31 -1.40 0.46
C GLU A 142 3.57 -2.10 -0.69
N ILE A 143 2.95 -1.34 -1.58
CA ILE A 143 2.18 -1.85 -2.71
C ILE A 143 3.03 -1.73 -3.99
N LYS A 144 3.25 -2.86 -4.66
CA LYS A 144 3.90 -2.90 -5.97
C LYS A 144 3.04 -3.66 -6.98
N LEU A 145 3.18 -3.30 -8.26
CA LEU A 145 2.57 -4.09 -9.32
C LEU A 145 3.18 -5.49 -9.34
N ARG A 146 4.51 -5.58 -9.44
CA ARG A 146 5.28 -6.83 -9.40
C ARG A 146 6.31 -6.82 -8.28
N ALA A 147 6.71 -8.02 -7.82
CA ALA A 147 7.80 -8.17 -6.85
C ALA A 147 9.14 -7.60 -7.36
N SER A 148 9.35 -7.57 -8.68
CA SER A 148 10.53 -6.96 -9.30
C SER A 148 10.60 -5.43 -9.16
N ASP A 149 9.47 -4.78 -8.86
CA ASP A 149 9.39 -3.32 -8.74
C ASP A 149 9.70 -2.86 -7.30
N TYR A 150 10.00 -3.81 -6.40
CA TYR A 150 10.39 -3.54 -5.02
C TYR A 150 11.81 -2.97 -4.95
N SER A 151 11.98 -1.89 -4.17
CA SER A 151 13.28 -1.30 -3.84
C SER A 151 13.57 -1.44 -2.35
N GLU A 152 14.59 -2.21 -2.01
CA GLU A 152 15.02 -2.40 -0.62
C GLU A 152 15.57 -1.10 0.01
N GLU A 153 16.21 -0.25 -0.80
CA GLU A 153 16.73 1.04 -0.36
C GLU A 153 15.60 1.96 0.13
N GLN A 154 14.52 2.06 -0.65
CA GLN A 154 13.35 2.86 -0.30
C GLN A 154 12.71 2.39 1.01
N VAL A 155 12.53 1.08 1.16
CA VAL A 155 11.91 0.51 2.38
C VAL A 155 12.83 0.64 3.59
N THR A 156 14.15 0.58 3.40
CA THR A 156 15.12 0.82 4.48
C THR A 156 14.97 2.23 5.07
N GLU A 157 14.74 3.23 4.22
CA GLU A 157 14.49 4.60 4.65
C GLU A 157 13.17 4.72 5.42
N TYR A 158 12.11 4.06 4.94
CA TYR A 158 10.84 3.99 5.64
C TYR A 158 10.99 3.33 7.02
N ILE A 159 11.72 2.22 7.12
CA ILE A 159 11.99 1.54 8.39
C ILE A 159 12.70 2.46 9.37
N ARG A 160 13.73 3.19 8.91
CA ARG A 160 14.48 4.12 9.76
C ARG A 160 13.60 5.24 10.28
N LEU A 161 12.76 5.82 9.41
CA LEU A 161 11.75 6.80 9.82
C LEU A 161 10.78 6.22 10.87
N GLN A 162 10.22 5.03 10.62
CA GLN A 162 9.24 4.44 11.54
C GLN A 162 9.84 4.08 12.90
N LYS A 163 11.10 3.64 12.96
CA LYS A 163 11.82 3.41 14.23
C LYS A 163 12.01 4.70 15.02
N ASN A 164 12.18 5.84 14.35
CA ASN A 164 12.28 7.14 15.04
C ASN A 164 10.91 7.60 15.59
N LEU A 165 9.82 7.32 14.87
CA LEU A 165 8.46 7.69 15.29
C LEU A 165 7.88 6.75 16.36
N PHE A 166 8.21 5.45 16.27
CA PHE A 166 7.67 4.38 17.12
C PHE A 166 8.78 3.51 17.71
N PRO A 167 9.72 4.07 18.50
CA PRO A 167 10.94 3.36 18.93
C PRO A 167 10.69 2.13 19.81
N ASN A 168 9.53 2.05 20.45
CA ASN A 168 9.17 0.97 21.38
C ASN A 168 8.22 -0.06 20.77
N TYR A 169 7.81 0.10 19.51
CA TYR A 169 6.90 -0.82 18.86
C TYR A 169 7.66 -1.76 17.92
N PRO A 170 7.40 -3.08 17.97
CA PRO A 170 7.77 -3.98 16.88
C PRO A 170 7.28 -3.43 15.53
N LEU A 171 8.14 -3.55 14.52
CA LEU A 171 7.87 -3.14 13.16
C LEU A 171 7.89 -4.35 12.24
N ARG A 172 6.83 -4.52 11.46
CA ARG A 172 6.78 -5.51 10.38
C ARG A 172 6.58 -4.80 9.06
N VAL A 173 7.21 -5.31 8.03
CA VAL A 173 7.07 -4.78 6.68
C VAL A 173 6.57 -5.88 5.78
N TYR A 174 5.49 -5.57 5.07
CA TYR A 174 4.88 -6.43 4.08
C TYR A 174 5.00 -5.81 2.69
N LEU A 175 5.29 -6.65 1.72
CA LEU A 175 5.17 -6.33 0.31
C LEU A 175 3.86 -6.92 -0.19
N LEU A 176 2.95 -6.06 -0.65
CA LEU A 176 1.72 -6.42 -1.33
C LEU A 176 1.94 -6.30 -2.84
N THR A 177 1.96 -7.43 -3.54
CA THR A 177 2.05 -7.47 -5.01
C THR A 177 0.69 -7.69 -5.63
N ILE A 178 0.44 -7.02 -6.76
CA ILE A 178 -0.82 -7.15 -7.51
C ILE A 178 -0.71 -8.25 -8.58
N GLU A 179 0.48 -8.45 -9.16
CA GLU A 179 0.75 -9.42 -10.20
C GLU A 179 2.08 -10.17 -9.96
N PRO A 180 2.05 -11.48 -9.62
CA PRO A 180 0.88 -12.20 -9.11
C PRO A 180 0.43 -11.64 -7.73
N PRO A 181 -0.85 -11.80 -7.36
CA PRO A 181 -1.34 -11.38 -6.05
C PRO A 181 -0.65 -12.12 -4.91
N ALA A 182 0.06 -11.40 -4.04
CA ALA A 182 0.66 -11.96 -2.84
C ALA A 182 0.86 -10.89 -1.76
N LEU A 183 0.80 -11.32 -0.49
CA LEU A 183 1.19 -10.53 0.66
C LEU A 183 2.37 -11.25 1.32
N LYS A 184 3.56 -10.64 1.30
CA LYS A 184 4.77 -11.26 1.83
C LYS A 184 5.38 -10.42 2.93
N GLU A 185 5.55 -10.99 4.13
CA GLU A 185 6.40 -10.37 5.15
C GLU A 185 7.84 -10.41 4.66
N ILE A 186 8.44 -9.23 4.49
CA ILE A 186 9.81 -9.07 3.99
C ILE A 186 10.77 -8.71 5.12
N LEU A 187 10.27 -8.17 6.23
CA LEU A 187 11.08 -7.78 7.38
C LEU A 187 10.25 -7.75 8.67
N ARG A 188 10.89 -8.14 9.77
CA ARG A 188 10.38 -8.05 11.14
C ARG A 188 11.50 -7.56 12.06
N GLU A 189 11.21 -6.50 12.80
CA GLU A 189 12.15 -5.82 13.70
C GLU A 189 11.49 -5.61 15.07
N GLY A 190 12.26 -5.79 16.14
CA GLY A 190 11.77 -5.73 17.53
C GLY A 190 11.62 -7.12 18.17
N LYS A 191 11.59 -7.17 19.50
CA LYS A 191 11.42 -8.43 20.23
C LYS A 191 9.97 -8.89 20.08
N GLU A 192 9.76 -10.11 19.57
CA GLU A 192 8.55 -10.85 19.90
C GLU A 192 8.51 -10.92 21.43
N GLU A 193 7.48 -10.36 22.06
CA GLU A 193 7.11 -10.91 23.35
C GLU A 193 6.83 -12.38 23.09
N GLU A 194 7.71 -13.22 23.63
CA GLU A 194 7.67 -14.67 23.50
C GLU A 194 6.23 -15.14 23.57
N ARG A 195 5.78 -15.85 22.52
CA ARG A 195 4.64 -16.75 22.66
C ARG A 195 5.02 -17.79 23.70
N TYR A 196 4.83 -17.45 24.97
CA TYR A 196 5.03 -18.38 26.07
C TYR A 196 4.05 -19.54 25.87
N ALA A 197 4.63 -20.74 25.84
CA ALA A 197 3.99 -22.03 26.10
C ALA A 197 3.00 -22.57 25.06
N GLU A 198 3.49 -23.05 23.92
CA GLU A 198 2.95 -24.28 23.29
C GLU A 198 3.92 -24.90 22.29
N LYS A 199 5.17 -25.14 22.71
CA LYS A 199 6.09 -26.11 22.09
C LYS A 199 7.28 -26.46 22.99
N LEU A 200 7.04 -26.54 24.30
CA LEU A 200 7.88 -27.36 25.20
C LEU A 200 7.38 -28.82 25.19
N SER A 201 7.29 -29.40 24.00
CA SER A 201 7.05 -30.84 23.81
C SER A 201 8.14 -31.44 22.91
N HIS A 202 9.39 -31.07 23.16
CA HIS A 202 10.48 -31.99 22.86
C HIS A 202 11.17 -32.31 24.18
N SER A 203 10.90 -33.54 24.58
CA SER A 203 11.42 -34.24 25.75
C SER A 203 12.87 -33.89 26.04
N THR A 204 13.11 -33.50 27.29
CA THR A 204 14.31 -33.89 28.03
C THR A 204 14.71 -35.32 27.70
N GLN A 205 15.86 -35.49 27.05
CA GLN A 205 16.70 -36.67 27.21
C GLN A 205 18.15 -36.26 26.95
N LEU A 206 18.81 -35.83 28.01
CA LEU A 206 20.27 -35.88 28.10
C LEU A 206 20.66 -37.35 28.12
N SER A 207 21.38 -37.81 27.09
CA SER A 207 22.16 -39.05 27.16
C SER A 207 23.35 -38.79 28.09
N LEU A 208 23.24 -39.27 29.34
CA LEU A 208 24.41 -39.51 30.16
C LEU A 208 24.98 -40.84 29.70
N PHE A 209 26.12 -40.78 29.01
CA PHE A 209 27.00 -41.94 28.87
C PHE A 209 27.41 -42.41 30.27
N GLY A 210 27.00 -43.63 30.59
CA GLY A 210 27.66 -44.55 31.51
C GLY A 210 27.96 -45.84 30.73
#